data_AF-A0A679JJ65-F1
#
_entry.id   AF-A0A679JJ65-F1
#
_cell.length_a   1.000
_cell.length_b   1.000
_cell.length_c   1.000
_cell.angle_alpha   90.00
_cell.angle_beta   90.00
_cell.angle_gamma   90.00
#
_symmetry.space_group_name_H-M   'P 1'
#
loop_
_entity.id
_entity.type
_entity.pdbx_description
1 polymer ?
#
loop_
_entity_poly.entity_id
_entity_poly.type
_entity_poly.pdbx_seq_one_letter_code
_entity_poly.pdbx_strand_id
1 'polypeptide(L)'
;MPSHSWMMLESESPRHRLPDDLRARDPLGGRDCGWVEQMTPFVRQFSQPGETVFDPFAGFGTTLLAARLQGRTAAGCEVDAGRISLIRERLARHGLGDGLTLLHGSCDALDGATLPDIDLCLTNVPYFGCRWTGAAAVSQLYDSRSYAQYLDGLRDVFHGVRAKLREGGHCIAMVENVRVGDRVLPQAFDLARILGALFTMVEERVLVYPHAGENDTATSHTDRRHEYALVFRKERERIDLQATSGLLDALRAHGHAFTLIGSFARWLADPQGTPPADADIRVEADAQRLDALLRWLRGEGFSITSWGDPVALPLHFNGYRGRHYFRAERIDSRGALVRLDIGYEE
;
A
#
# COMPACT_ATOMS: atom_id res chain seq x y z
N MET A 1 8.50 6.47 21.70
CA MET A 1 9.84 6.01 21.30
C MET A 1 10.42 7.04 20.35
N PRO A 2 11.72 7.36 20.40
CA PRO A 2 12.33 8.20 19.37
C PRO A 2 12.06 7.59 17.99
N SER A 3 11.51 8.40 17.08
CA SER A 3 11.14 8.00 15.73
C SER A 3 12.39 7.90 14.88
N HIS A 4 13.13 6.80 15.05
CA HIS A 4 14.25 6.51 14.18
C HIS A 4 13.73 6.03 12.83
N SER A 5 14.25 6.60 11.74
CA SER A 5 13.97 6.16 10.37
C SER A 5 14.52 4.77 10.06
N TRP A 6 15.23 4.16 11.01
CA TRP A 6 15.72 2.80 10.93
C TRP A 6 15.69 2.10 12.30
N MET A 7 15.68 0.78 12.30
CA MET A 7 15.69 -0.06 13.50
C MET A 7 16.61 -1.25 13.29
N MET A 8 17.61 -1.41 14.16
CA MET A 8 18.38 -2.66 14.23
C MET A 8 17.62 -3.68 15.08
N LEU A 9 17.35 -4.85 14.51
CA LEU A 9 16.73 -5.98 15.17
C LEU A 9 17.83 -6.91 15.69
N GLU A 10 18.41 -6.58 16.85
CA GLU A 10 19.62 -7.26 17.36
C GLU A 10 19.39 -8.72 17.77
N SER A 11 18.21 -9.05 18.29
CA SER A 11 17.89 -10.41 18.74
C SER A 11 16.39 -10.68 18.76
N GLU A 12 16.02 -11.90 18.38
CA GLU A 12 14.68 -12.44 18.59
C GLU A 12 14.57 -13.00 20.02
N SER A 13 13.50 -12.67 20.74
CA SER A 13 13.25 -13.27 22.04
C SER A 13 13.00 -14.77 21.88
N PRO A 14 13.72 -15.65 22.61
CA PRO A 14 13.43 -17.09 22.61
C PRO A 14 12.00 -17.41 23.04
N ARG A 15 11.34 -16.50 23.77
CA ARG A 15 9.94 -16.66 24.17
C ARG A 15 9.00 -16.55 22.98
N HIS A 16 9.27 -15.66 22.02
CA HIS A 16 8.37 -15.37 20.91
C HIS A 16 8.70 -16.13 19.63
N ARG A 17 9.93 -16.65 19.56
CA ARG A 17 10.41 -17.50 18.48
C ARG A 17 9.46 -18.67 18.24
N LEU A 18 9.27 -19.04 16.96
CA LEU A 18 8.49 -20.23 16.62
C LEU A 18 9.08 -21.48 17.31
N PRO A 19 8.29 -22.20 18.15
CA PRO A 19 8.73 -23.41 18.85
C PRO A 19 9.30 -24.46 17.90
N ASP A 20 10.34 -25.17 18.33
CA ASP A 20 11.11 -26.08 17.47
C ASP A 20 10.27 -27.25 16.95
N ASP A 21 9.28 -27.71 17.73
CA ASP A 21 8.35 -28.77 17.32
C ASP A 21 7.32 -28.30 16.29
N LEU A 22 6.85 -27.04 16.39
CA LEU A 22 6.01 -26.43 15.34
C LEU A 22 6.83 -26.16 14.07
N ARG A 23 8.08 -25.75 14.23
CA ARG A 23 9.03 -25.55 13.14
C ARG A 23 9.30 -26.84 12.37
N ALA A 24 9.46 -27.96 13.07
CA ALA A 24 9.68 -29.27 12.46
C ALA A 24 8.48 -29.80 11.65
N ARG A 25 7.28 -29.27 11.87
CA ARG A 25 6.07 -29.60 11.12
C ARG A 25 5.91 -28.79 9.83
N ASP A 26 6.67 -27.72 9.68
CA ASP A 26 6.64 -26.88 8.48
C ASP A 26 7.60 -27.42 7.42
N PRO A 27 7.16 -27.59 6.15
CA PRO A 27 8.02 -28.12 5.08
C PRO A 27 9.29 -27.31 4.80
N LEU A 28 9.29 -26.01 5.14
CA LEU A 28 10.44 -25.12 4.97
C LEU A 28 11.24 -24.97 6.28
N GLY A 29 10.86 -25.68 7.34
CA GLY A 29 11.50 -25.59 8.64
C GLY A 29 11.33 -24.22 9.29
N GLY A 30 10.23 -23.51 9.00
CA GLY A 30 9.91 -22.18 9.54
C GLY A 30 10.97 -21.11 9.25
N ARG A 31 11.76 -21.28 8.19
CA ARG A 31 12.85 -20.36 7.78
C ARG A 31 12.36 -18.96 7.44
N ASP A 32 11.11 -18.84 7.05
CA ASP A 32 10.41 -17.62 6.66
C ASP A 32 9.58 -17.02 7.81
N CYS A 33 9.61 -17.60 9.02
CA CYS A 33 8.95 -17.01 10.17
C CYS A 33 9.64 -15.71 10.62
N GLY A 34 8.96 -14.58 10.44
CA GLY A 34 9.43 -13.27 10.92
C GLY A 34 9.41 -13.12 12.45
N TRP A 35 10.08 -12.08 12.94
CA TRP A 35 10.26 -11.82 14.37
C TRP A 35 9.09 -11.01 14.96
N VAL A 36 8.63 -11.37 16.16
CA VAL A 36 7.55 -10.62 16.84
C VAL A 36 8.02 -9.22 17.23
N GLU A 37 9.30 -9.09 17.57
CA GLU A 37 9.97 -7.83 17.88
C GLU A 37 9.98 -6.86 16.70
N GLN A 38 9.97 -7.38 15.46
CA GLN A 38 9.85 -6.56 14.25
C GLN A 38 8.51 -5.81 14.22
N MET A 39 7.42 -6.51 14.54
CA MET A 39 6.06 -6.00 14.38
C MET A 39 5.58 -5.18 15.59
N THR A 40 6.08 -5.53 16.79
CA THR A 40 5.60 -4.95 18.07
C THR A 40 5.67 -3.42 18.14
N PRO A 41 6.74 -2.74 17.69
CA PRO A 41 6.81 -1.27 17.71
C PRO A 41 5.71 -0.62 16.87
N PHE A 42 5.37 -1.21 15.72
CA PHE A 42 4.31 -0.71 14.84
C PHE A 42 2.93 -0.91 15.46
N VAL A 43 2.66 -2.07 16.06
CA VAL A 43 1.43 -2.31 16.84
C VAL A 43 1.27 -1.27 17.94
N ARG A 44 2.33 -0.99 18.70
CA ARG A 44 2.27 -0.02 19.81
C ARG A 44 2.03 1.40 19.34
N GLN A 45 2.61 1.77 18.20
CA GLN A 45 2.59 3.14 17.71
C GLN A 45 1.32 3.46 16.90
N PHE A 46 0.80 2.51 16.13
CA PHE A 46 -0.25 2.76 15.14
C PHE A 46 -1.60 2.13 15.49
N SER A 47 -1.75 1.54 16.68
CA SER A 47 -3.04 1.13 17.23
C SER A 47 -3.11 1.32 18.74
N GLN A 48 -4.29 1.13 19.32
CA GLN A 48 -4.61 1.20 20.75
C GLN A 48 -5.02 -0.19 21.29
N PRO A 49 -4.86 -0.47 22.60
CA PRO A 49 -5.42 -1.68 23.19
C PRO A 49 -6.92 -1.82 22.87
N GLY A 50 -7.35 -3.05 22.54
CA GLY A 50 -8.73 -3.35 22.11
C GLY A 50 -9.01 -3.15 20.62
N GLU A 51 -8.19 -2.41 19.88
CA GLU A 51 -8.31 -2.27 18.41
C GLU A 51 -7.91 -3.56 17.68
N THR A 52 -8.38 -3.71 16.44
CA THR A 52 -8.13 -4.86 15.58
C THR A 52 -6.91 -4.66 14.69
N VAL A 53 -5.90 -5.50 14.88
CA VAL A 53 -4.76 -5.61 13.96
C VAL A 53 -5.02 -6.73 12.95
N PHE A 54 -4.94 -6.40 11.67
CA PHE A 54 -5.19 -7.32 10.58
C PHE A 54 -3.91 -7.63 9.78
N ASP A 55 -3.70 -8.91 9.47
CA ASP A 55 -2.64 -9.37 8.59
C ASP A 55 -3.24 -10.15 7.39
N PRO A 56 -3.25 -9.61 6.16
CA PRO A 56 -3.75 -10.30 4.98
C PRO A 56 -2.90 -11.52 4.59
N PHE A 57 -1.70 -11.68 5.15
CA PHE A 57 -0.74 -12.74 4.85
C PHE A 57 -0.22 -13.36 6.15
N ALA A 58 -1.14 -13.93 6.95
CA ALA A 58 -0.88 -14.24 8.35
C ALA A 58 0.32 -15.18 8.59
N GLY A 59 0.65 -16.08 7.65
CA GLY A 59 1.87 -16.87 7.69
C GLY A 59 2.00 -17.63 9.02
N PHE A 60 3.11 -17.46 9.74
CA PHE A 60 3.29 -18.11 11.06
C PHE A 60 2.58 -17.41 12.21
N GLY A 61 1.77 -16.39 11.93
CA GLY A 61 1.02 -15.61 12.92
C GLY A 61 1.89 -14.63 13.70
N THR A 62 3.05 -14.23 13.18
CA THR A 62 3.98 -13.33 13.87
C THR A 62 3.34 -11.98 14.19
N THR A 63 2.67 -11.35 13.22
CA THR A 63 1.92 -10.10 13.43
C THR A 63 0.78 -10.31 14.44
N LEU A 64 0.05 -11.41 14.32
CA LEU A 64 -1.09 -11.72 15.18
C LEU A 64 -0.65 -11.90 16.63
N LEU A 65 0.46 -12.61 16.86
CA LEU A 65 1.06 -12.76 18.18
C LEU A 65 1.54 -11.41 18.73
N ALA A 66 2.20 -10.58 17.92
CA ALA A 66 2.60 -9.24 18.32
C ALA A 66 1.39 -8.40 18.77
N ALA A 67 0.30 -8.40 18.00
CA ALA A 67 -0.94 -7.72 18.32
C ALA A 67 -1.53 -8.20 19.66
N ARG A 68 -1.66 -9.52 19.83
CA ARG A 68 -2.23 -10.10 21.04
C ARG A 68 -1.39 -9.82 22.29
N LEU A 69 -0.05 -9.88 22.19
CA LEU A 69 0.87 -9.51 23.26
C LEU A 69 0.74 -8.04 23.70
N GLN A 70 0.27 -7.16 22.81
CA GLN A 70 -0.01 -5.77 23.13
C GLN A 70 -1.48 -5.51 23.51
N GLY A 71 -2.32 -6.55 23.69
CA GLY A 71 -3.71 -6.38 24.11
C GLY A 71 -4.66 -5.87 23.01
N ARG A 72 -4.32 -6.07 21.73
CA ARG A 72 -5.20 -5.84 20.57
C ARG A 72 -5.94 -7.13 20.20
N THR A 73 -7.08 -7.07 19.53
CA THR A 73 -7.59 -8.26 18.81
C THR A 73 -6.75 -8.47 17.55
N ALA A 74 -6.70 -9.72 17.06
CA ALA A 74 -5.90 -10.08 15.91
C ALA A 74 -6.75 -10.82 14.89
N ALA A 75 -6.65 -10.41 13.64
CA ALA A 75 -7.31 -11.09 12.53
C ALA A 75 -6.34 -11.30 11.36
N GLY A 76 -6.50 -12.38 10.60
CA GLY A 76 -5.70 -12.56 9.41
C GLY A 76 -6.17 -13.64 8.47
N CYS A 77 -5.67 -13.58 7.24
CA CYS A 77 -5.94 -14.55 6.18
C CYS A 77 -4.74 -15.46 5.99
N GLU A 78 -4.98 -16.76 5.85
CA GLU A 78 -3.96 -17.74 5.52
C GLU A 78 -4.56 -18.78 4.59
N VAL A 79 -3.83 -19.15 3.53
CA VAL A 79 -4.32 -20.07 2.50
C VAL A 79 -4.06 -21.53 2.85
N ASP A 80 -3.07 -21.81 3.69
CA ASP A 80 -2.74 -23.15 4.14
C ASP A 80 -3.43 -23.50 5.48
N ALA A 81 -4.33 -24.49 5.44
CA ALA A 81 -5.07 -24.94 6.62
C ALA A 81 -4.15 -25.51 7.72
N GLY A 82 -3.02 -26.12 7.34
CA GLY A 82 -2.01 -26.59 8.27
C GLY A 82 -1.37 -25.44 9.05
N ARG A 83 -1.07 -24.35 8.35
CA ARG A 83 -0.52 -23.13 8.92
C ARG A 83 -1.52 -22.39 9.79
N ILE A 84 -2.81 -22.36 9.43
CA ILE A 84 -3.89 -21.89 10.34
C ILE A 84 -3.87 -22.65 11.66
N SER A 85 -3.79 -23.98 11.59
CA SER A 85 -3.75 -24.83 12.80
C SER A 85 -2.51 -24.54 13.64
N LEU A 86 -1.36 -24.34 12.99
CA LEU A 86 -0.10 -23.94 13.64
C LEU A 86 -0.23 -22.57 14.32
N ILE A 87 -0.82 -21.55 13.67
CA ILE A 87 -1.04 -20.23 14.26
C ILE A 87 -1.88 -20.36 15.54
N ARG A 88 -3.01 -21.07 15.48
CA ARG A 88 -3.89 -21.29 16.64
C ARG A 88 -3.13 -21.92 17.81
N GLU A 89 -2.35 -22.95 17.52
CA GLU A 89 -1.54 -23.64 18.53
C GLU A 89 -0.44 -22.74 19.10
N ARG A 90 0.27 -21.99 18.25
CA ARG A 90 1.29 -21.01 18.66
C ARG A 90 0.68 -19.99 19.63
N LEU A 91 -0.43 -19.35 19.29
CA LEU A 91 -1.07 -18.36 20.14
C LEU A 91 -1.66 -18.97 21.43
N ALA A 92 -2.21 -20.19 21.36
CA ALA A 92 -2.71 -20.90 22.54
C ALA A 92 -1.61 -21.21 23.57
N ARG A 93 -0.39 -21.58 23.12
CA ARG A 93 0.77 -21.78 24.00
C ARG A 93 1.21 -20.53 24.75
N HIS A 94 0.84 -19.34 24.25
CA HIS A 94 1.03 -18.07 24.94
C HIS A 94 -0.15 -17.68 25.84
N GLY A 95 -1.21 -18.47 25.92
CA GLY A 95 -2.46 -18.10 26.58
C GLY A 95 -3.24 -17.02 25.84
N LEU A 96 -3.04 -16.89 24.52
CA LEU A 96 -3.58 -15.81 23.68
C LEU A 96 -4.50 -16.34 22.56
N GLY A 97 -5.20 -17.45 22.81
CA GLY A 97 -6.16 -18.03 21.85
C GLY A 97 -7.42 -17.19 21.64
N ASP A 98 -7.81 -16.40 22.65
CA ASP A 98 -8.99 -15.52 22.58
C ASP A 98 -8.71 -14.25 21.79
N GLY A 99 -9.73 -13.70 21.13
CA GLY A 99 -9.63 -12.49 20.31
C GLY A 99 -8.84 -12.67 19.02
N LEU A 100 -8.76 -13.92 18.52
CA LEU A 100 -8.12 -14.31 17.27
C LEU A 100 -9.18 -14.73 16.24
N THR A 101 -9.18 -14.07 15.08
CA THR A 101 -10.00 -14.43 13.92
C THR A 101 -9.09 -14.86 12.77
N LEU A 102 -9.17 -16.12 12.34
CA LEU A 102 -8.41 -16.63 11.20
C LEU A 102 -9.36 -17.03 10.09
N LEU A 103 -9.12 -16.47 8.90
CA LEU A 103 -9.88 -16.72 7.69
C LEU A 103 -9.07 -17.64 6.77
N HIS A 104 -9.67 -18.75 6.37
CA HIS A 104 -9.03 -19.70 5.46
C HIS A 104 -9.27 -19.28 4.01
N GLY A 105 -8.23 -18.82 3.34
CA GLY A 105 -8.29 -18.36 1.96
C GLY A 105 -7.38 -17.16 1.70
N SER A 106 -7.23 -16.82 0.42
CA SER A 106 -6.51 -15.61 0.03
C SER A 106 -7.38 -14.38 0.28
N CYS A 107 -6.80 -13.29 0.78
CA CYS A 107 -7.55 -12.12 1.19
C CYS A 107 -8.36 -11.47 0.04
N ASP A 108 -7.87 -11.53 -1.20
CA ASP A 108 -8.55 -11.06 -2.41
C ASP A 108 -9.71 -11.97 -2.86
N ALA A 109 -9.69 -13.23 -2.46
CA ALA A 109 -10.71 -14.22 -2.84
C ALA A 109 -11.85 -14.34 -1.81
N LEU A 110 -11.70 -13.73 -0.63
CA LEU A 110 -12.72 -13.72 0.41
C LEU A 110 -13.75 -12.63 0.12
N ASP A 111 -15.02 -12.93 0.41
CA ASP A 111 -16.06 -11.90 0.40
C ASP A 111 -15.67 -10.79 1.38
N GLY A 112 -15.68 -9.55 0.90
CA GLY A 112 -15.43 -8.37 1.74
C GLY A 112 -16.32 -8.35 2.98
N ALA A 113 -17.55 -8.87 2.95
CA ALA A 113 -18.39 -8.98 4.13
C ALA A 113 -17.78 -9.86 5.26
N THR A 114 -16.90 -10.79 4.91
CA THR A 114 -16.23 -11.73 5.82
C THR A 114 -15.05 -11.09 6.55
N LEU A 115 -14.42 -10.07 5.94
CA LEU A 115 -13.31 -9.36 6.57
C LEU A 115 -13.84 -8.51 7.75
N PRO A 116 -13.17 -8.54 8.92
CA PRO A 116 -13.54 -7.70 10.06
C PRO A 116 -13.29 -6.23 9.75
N ASP A 117 -13.84 -5.34 10.56
CA ASP A 117 -13.41 -3.95 10.55
C ASP A 117 -11.97 -3.86 11.08
N ILE A 118 -11.14 -3.05 10.43
CA ILE A 118 -9.69 -3.01 10.66
C ILE A 118 -9.29 -1.63 11.20
N ASP A 119 -8.51 -1.62 12.28
CA ASP A 119 -7.90 -0.40 12.81
C ASP A 119 -6.46 -0.20 12.30
N LEU A 120 -5.72 -1.31 12.19
CA LEU A 120 -4.35 -1.35 11.68
C LEU A 120 -4.18 -2.57 10.78
N CYS A 121 -3.81 -2.37 9.52
CA CYS A 121 -3.23 -3.43 8.70
C CYS A 121 -1.71 -3.42 8.89
N LEU A 122 -1.15 -4.55 9.31
CA LEU A 122 0.29 -4.74 9.50
C LEU A 122 0.67 -6.10 8.92
N THR A 123 1.64 -6.15 8.03
CA THR A 123 1.94 -7.39 7.31
C THR A 123 3.38 -7.45 6.81
N ASN A 124 3.86 -8.68 6.58
CA ASN A 124 5.02 -8.93 5.74
C ASN A 124 4.51 -9.56 4.43
N VAL A 125 4.83 -8.96 3.29
CA VAL A 125 4.26 -9.39 2.01
C VAL A 125 4.91 -10.69 1.54
N PRO A 126 4.17 -11.57 0.83
CA PRO A 126 4.78 -12.74 0.22
C PRO A 126 5.82 -12.30 -0.82
N TYR A 127 7.05 -12.81 -0.75
CA TYR A 127 8.10 -12.46 -1.70
C TYR A 127 7.94 -13.19 -3.05
N PHE A 128 8.08 -12.45 -4.16
CA PHE A 128 7.97 -13.05 -5.49
C PHE A 128 9.11 -14.05 -5.76
N GLY A 129 8.76 -15.18 -6.37
CA GLY A 129 9.72 -16.22 -6.76
C GLY A 129 10.13 -17.17 -5.62
N CYS A 130 9.60 -16.99 -4.40
CA CYS A 130 9.72 -17.99 -3.34
C CYS A 130 8.96 -19.26 -3.73
N ARG A 131 9.64 -20.41 -3.63
CA ARG A 131 9.04 -21.70 -3.98
C ARG A 131 8.10 -22.16 -2.86
N TRP A 132 6.80 -22.05 -3.09
CA TRP A 132 5.80 -22.69 -2.25
C TRP A 132 5.81 -24.21 -2.44
N THR A 133 5.94 -24.96 -1.36
CA THR A 133 5.93 -26.44 -1.37
C THR A 133 4.69 -27.03 -0.70
N GLY A 134 3.73 -26.19 -0.26
CA GLY A 134 2.49 -26.63 0.37
C GLY A 134 1.42 -27.02 -0.65
N ALA A 135 0.19 -27.25 -0.17
CA ALA A 135 -0.93 -27.57 -1.05
C ALA A 135 -1.21 -26.43 -2.03
N ALA A 136 -1.64 -26.77 -3.25
CA ALA A 136 -2.07 -25.78 -4.23
C ALA A 136 -3.34 -25.09 -3.71
N ALA A 137 -3.32 -23.76 -3.66
CA ALA A 137 -4.44 -22.92 -3.26
C ALA A 137 -4.74 -21.92 -4.37
N VAL A 138 -6.04 -21.65 -4.60
CA VAL A 138 -6.49 -20.64 -5.57
C VAL A 138 -6.02 -19.26 -5.09
N SER A 139 -5.53 -18.43 -6.02
CA SER A 139 -5.05 -17.06 -5.75
C SER A 139 -3.84 -16.95 -4.80
N GLN A 140 -3.05 -18.01 -4.62
CA GLN A 140 -1.85 -17.92 -3.81
C GLN A 140 -0.73 -17.12 -4.51
N LEU A 141 -0.35 -15.98 -3.93
CA LEU A 141 0.67 -15.09 -4.49
C LEU A 141 2.05 -15.74 -4.65
N TYR A 142 2.41 -16.70 -3.80
CA TYR A 142 3.66 -17.46 -3.96
C TYR A 142 3.69 -18.35 -5.22
N ASP A 143 2.54 -18.70 -5.80
CA ASP A 143 2.43 -19.49 -7.04
C ASP A 143 2.24 -18.61 -8.29
N SER A 144 2.47 -17.29 -8.16
CA SER A 144 2.36 -16.35 -9.28
C SER A 144 3.37 -16.72 -10.39
N ARG A 145 2.88 -16.98 -11.59
CA ARG A 145 3.70 -17.39 -12.74
C ARG A 145 4.47 -16.24 -13.38
N SER A 146 4.08 -15.01 -13.08
CA SER A 146 4.74 -13.80 -13.57
C SER A 146 4.73 -12.71 -12.51
N TYR A 147 5.68 -11.78 -12.61
CA TYR A 147 5.77 -10.66 -11.69
C TYR A 147 4.56 -9.71 -11.80
N ALA A 148 4.00 -9.54 -13.00
CA ALA A 148 2.78 -8.76 -13.20
C ALA A 148 1.58 -9.35 -12.44
N GLN A 149 1.36 -10.66 -12.57
CA GLN A 149 0.30 -11.37 -11.83
C GLN A 149 0.47 -11.21 -10.30
N TYR A 150 1.71 -11.28 -9.81
CA TYR A 150 2.02 -11.07 -8.41
C TYR A 150 1.64 -9.65 -7.95
N LEU A 151 2.01 -8.62 -8.71
CA LEU A 151 1.66 -7.23 -8.40
C LEU A 151 0.16 -6.97 -8.48
N ASP A 152 -0.54 -7.60 -9.42
CA ASP A 152 -2.00 -7.50 -9.54
C ASP A 152 -2.69 -8.09 -8.32
N GLY A 153 -2.27 -9.29 -7.89
CA GLY A 153 -2.85 -9.90 -6.68
C GLY A 153 -2.55 -9.10 -5.40
N LEU A 154 -1.36 -8.50 -5.26
CA LEU A 154 -1.10 -7.56 -4.17
C LEU A 154 -2.07 -6.36 -4.20
N ARG A 155 -2.31 -5.80 -5.40
CA ARG A 155 -3.24 -4.67 -5.57
C ARG A 155 -4.65 -5.06 -5.12
N ASP A 156 -5.13 -6.24 -5.52
CA ASP A 156 -6.47 -6.72 -5.15
C ASP A 156 -6.61 -6.94 -3.64
N VAL A 157 -5.60 -7.54 -3.01
CA VAL A 157 -5.56 -7.70 -1.54
C VAL A 157 -5.63 -6.35 -0.83
N PHE A 158 -4.77 -5.39 -1.22
CA PHE A 158 -4.75 -4.09 -0.55
C PHE A 158 -5.99 -3.22 -0.86
N HIS A 159 -6.67 -3.44 -1.99
CA HIS A 159 -8.02 -2.89 -2.21
C HIS A 159 -9.02 -3.43 -1.19
N GLY A 160 -9.02 -4.73 -0.95
CA GLY A 160 -9.86 -5.37 0.08
C GLY A 160 -9.57 -4.83 1.48
N VAL A 161 -8.29 -4.70 1.85
CA VAL A 161 -7.85 -4.07 3.10
C VAL A 161 -8.36 -2.64 3.20
N ARG A 162 -8.20 -1.83 2.15
CA ARG A 162 -8.65 -0.43 2.14
C ARG A 162 -10.15 -0.31 2.39
N ALA A 163 -10.96 -1.23 1.88
CA ALA A 163 -12.41 -1.21 2.08
C ALA A 163 -12.81 -1.35 3.55
N LYS A 164 -12.02 -2.07 4.36
CA LYS A 164 -12.30 -2.38 5.76
C LYS A 164 -11.48 -1.62 6.79
N LEU A 165 -10.36 -1.05 6.38
CA LEU A 165 -9.57 -0.15 7.21
C LEU A 165 -10.38 1.11 7.52
N ARG A 166 -10.48 1.51 8.78
CA ARG A 166 -11.16 2.77 9.15
C ARG A 166 -10.44 3.98 8.57
N GLU A 167 -11.19 5.08 8.35
CA GLU A 167 -10.57 6.37 8.02
C GLU A 167 -9.58 6.79 9.12
N GLY A 168 -8.43 7.31 8.71
CA GLY A 168 -7.28 7.61 9.57
C GLY A 168 -6.52 6.37 10.09
N GLY A 169 -6.95 5.15 9.77
CA GLY A 169 -6.24 3.92 10.08
C GLY A 169 -4.98 3.75 9.22
N HIS A 170 -4.06 2.89 9.66
CA HIS A 170 -2.77 2.70 8.97
C HIS A 170 -2.70 1.35 8.27
N CYS A 171 -2.03 1.34 7.11
CA CYS A 171 -1.64 0.14 6.37
C CYS A 171 -0.11 0.12 6.30
N ILE A 172 0.50 -0.91 6.88
CA ILE A 172 1.95 -1.03 7.01
C ILE A 172 2.39 -2.36 6.42
N ALA A 173 3.26 -2.30 5.41
CA ALA A 173 3.76 -3.47 4.71
C ALA A 173 5.29 -3.54 4.82
N MET A 174 5.79 -4.67 5.33
CA MET A 174 7.20 -5.01 5.29
C MET A 174 7.52 -5.62 3.93
N VAL A 175 8.56 -5.11 3.27
CA VAL A 175 8.96 -5.53 1.92
C VAL A 175 10.44 -5.22 1.65
N GLU A 176 11.10 -6.03 0.84
CA GLU A 176 12.43 -5.76 0.29
C GLU A 176 12.45 -5.93 -1.24
N ASN A 177 13.55 -5.51 -1.87
CA ASN A 177 13.78 -5.84 -3.28
C ASN A 177 14.26 -7.28 -3.40
N VAL A 178 13.80 -7.99 -4.42
CA VAL A 178 14.10 -9.42 -4.57
C VAL A 178 15.02 -9.67 -5.75
N ARG A 179 15.94 -10.62 -5.61
CA ARG A 179 16.73 -11.15 -6.74
C ARG A 179 16.12 -12.47 -7.18
N VAL A 180 15.79 -12.59 -8.46
CA VAL A 180 15.28 -13.82 -9.08
C VAL A 180 16.20 -14.18 -10.25
N GLY A 181 17.01 -15.23 -10.08
CA GLY A 181 18.11 -15.52 -11.01
C GLY A 181 19.11 -14.37 -11.09
N ASP A 182 19.37 -13.89 -12.30
CA ASP A 182 20.28 -12.75 -12.58
C ASP A 182 19.59 -11.38 -12.46
N ARG A 183 18.26 -11.34 -12.28
CA ARG A 183 17.47 -10.11 -12.26
C ARG A 183 17.25 -9.62 -10.84
N VAL A 184 17.32 -8.30 -10.67
CA VAL A 184 16.85 -7.59 -9.48
C VAL A 184 15.50 -6.97 -9.80
N LEU A 185 14.50 -7.26 -8.98
CA LEU A 185 13.16 -6.70 -9.10
C LEU A 185 12.95 -5.65 -8.00
N PRO A 186 12.50 -4.43 -8.35
CA PRO A 186 12.30 -3.33 -7.41
C PRO A 186 11.00 -3.49 -6.60
N GLN A 187 10.77 -4.67 -6.00
CA GLN A 187 9.52 -5.05 -5.35
C GLN A 187 9.07 -4.08 -4.27
N ALA A 188 9.97 -3.54 -3.46
CA ALA A 188 9.63 -2.55 -2.46
C ALA A 188 9.05 -1.27 -3.09
N PHE A 189 9.63 -0.82 -4.20
CA PHE A 189 9.18 0.39 -4.91
C PHE A 189 7.90 0.15 -5.72
N ASP A 190 7.73 -1.05 -6.30
CA ASP A 190 6.49 -1.43 -6.97
C ASP A 190 5.32 -1.50 -5.98
N LEU A 191 5.54 -2.09 -4.81
CA LEU A 191 4.53 -2.14 -3.75
C LEU A 191 4.23 -0.73 -3.20
N ALA A 192 5.24 0.12 -3.00
CA ALA A 192 5.03 1.50 -2.58
C ALA A 192 4.12 2.27 -3.56
N ARG A 193 4.26 2.04 -4.88
CA ARG A 193 3.36 2.61 -5.90
C ARG A 193 1.93 2.07 -5.80
N ILE A 194 1.77 0.75 -5.57
CA ILE A 194 0.44 0.14 -5.37
C ILE A 194 -0.24 0.76 -4.14
N LEU A 195 0.45 0.83 -3.01
CA LEU A 195 -0.09 1.40 -1.78
C LEU A 195 -0.36 2.91 -1.91
N GLY A 196 0.51 3.66 -2.60
CA GLY A 196 0.32 5.09 -2.86
C GLY A 196 -0.88 5.43 -3.75
N ALA A 197 -1.35 4.48 -4.57
CA ALA A 197 -2.61 4.65 -5.32
C ALA A 197 -3.86 4.48 -4.42
N LEU A 198 -3.71 3.86 -3.25
CA LEU A 198 -4.79 3.48 -2.34
C LEU A 198 -4.82 4.33 -1.07
N PHE A 199 -3.66 4.80 -0.61
CA PHE A 199 -3.44 5.43 0.67
C PHE A 199 -2.47 6.60 0.52
N THR A 200 -2.39 7.46 1.53
CA THR A 200 -1.37 8.52 1.59
C THR A 200 -0.14 8.00 2.33
N MET A 201 1.04 8.14 1.73
CA MET A 201 2.30 7.75 2.37
C MET A 201 2.58 8.65 3.57
N VAL A 202 2.94 8.05 4.71
CA VAL A 202 3.29 8.78 5.93
C VAL A 202 4.80 8.81 6.10
N GLU A 203 5.42 7.63 6.06
CA GLU A 203 6.86 7.45 6.22
C GLU A 203 7.29 6.07 5.72
N GLU A 204 8.58 5.88 5.58
CA GLU A 204 9.25 4.60 5.47
C GLU A 204 10.21 4.41 6.65
N ARG A 205 10.38 3.17 7.10
CA ARG A 205 11.45 2.81 8.03
C ARG A 205 12.28 1.67 7.50
N VAL A 206 13.58 1.70 7.76
CA VAL A 206 14.49 0.61 7.38
C VAL A 206 14.71 -0.31 8.57
N LEU A 207 14.27 -1.55 8.47
CA LEU A 207 14.51 -2.59 9.45
C LEU A 207 15.80 -3.32 9.06
N VAL A 208 16.76 -3.41 9.96
CA VAL A 208 18.10 -3.97 9.70
C VAL A 208 18.32 -5.19 10.59
N TYR A 209 18.87 -6.26 10.01
CA TYR A 209 19.09 -7.53 10.71
C TYR A 209 20.59 -7.82 10.90
N PRO A 210 20.98 -8.47 12.02
CA PRO A 210 22.34 -8.93 12.25
C PRO A 210 22.71 -10.04 11.27
N HIS A 211 23.94 -9.97 10.76
CA HIS A 211 24.44 -10.91 9.76
C HIS A 211 24.91 -12.21 10.43
N ALA A 212 24.17 -13.30 10.25
CA ALA A 212 24.72 -14.65 10.33
C ALA A 212 25.02 -15.09 8.89
N GLY A 213 26.23 -15.62 8.65
CA GLY A 213 26.76 -15.91 7.31
C GLY A 213 25.83 -16.69 6.36
N GLU A 214 26.11 -16.57 5.06
CA GLU A 214 25.34 -17.15 3.96
C GLU A 214 25.12 -18.66 4.09
N ASN A 215 23.86 -19.09 4.07
CA ASN A 215 23.44 -20.42 3.66
C ASN A 215 21.97 -20.34 3.23
N ASP A 216 21.68 -20.14 1.94
CA ASP A 216 20.37 -20.56 1.46
C ASP A 216 20.34 -20.97 -0.02
N THR A 217 19.78 -22.14 -0.26
CA THR A 217 19.70 -22.84 -1.55
C THR A 217 18.46 -22.44 -2.37
N ALA A 218 17.91 -21.24 -2.14
CA ALA A 218 16.70 -20.75 -2.82
C ALA A 218 17.01 -20.17 -4.21
N THR A 219 16.05 -20.21 -5.15
CA THR A 219 16.20 -19.62 -6.50
C THR A 219 15.96 -18.12 -6.55
N SER A 220 15.23 -17.59 -5.55
CA SER A 220 15.22 -16.17 -5.22
C SER A 220 16.12 -15.96 -4.01
N HIS A 221 16.98 -14.95 -4.07
CA HIS A 221 17.85 -14.58 -2.97
C HIS A 221 17.44 -13.20 -2.49
N THR A 222 17.13 -13.10 -1.20
CA THR A 222 17.17 -11.83 -0.50
C THR A 222 18.40 -11.86 0.39
N ASP A 223 19.17 -10.78 0.43
CA ASP A 223 20.29 -10.72 1.36
C ASP A 223 19.80 -10.59 2.81
N ARG A 224 18.49 -10.34 2.99
CA ARG A 224 17.73 -10.13 4.23
C ARG A 224 18.47 -9.24 5.22
N ARG A 225 19.32 -8.34 4.71
CA ARG A 225 20.07 -7.38 5.53
C ARG A 225 19.16 -6.24 5.95
N HIS A 226 18.16 -5.95 5.13
CA HIS A 226 17.16 -4.95 5.44
C HIS A 226 15.81 -5.25 4.81
N GLU A 227 14.75 -4.74 5.43
CA GLU A 227 13.41 -4.61 4.86
C GLU A 227 12.94 -3.17 5.03
N TYR A 228 12.10 -2.69 4.12
CA TYR A 228 11.36 -1.45 4.27
C TYR A 228 10.04 -1.75 4.99
N ALA A 229 9.76 -1.00 6.06
CA ALA A 229 8.43 -0.84 6.59
C ALA A 229 7.79 0.38 5.92
N LEU A 230 6.93 0.14 4.94
CA LEU A 230 6.21 1.20 4.25
C LEU A 230 4.95 1.56 5.04
N VAL A 231 4.87 2.78 5.57
CA VAL A 231 3.77 3.23 6.43
C VAL A 231 2.84 4.15 5.64
N PHE A 232 1.60 3.70 5.45
CA PHE A 232 0.56 4.44 4.77
C PHE A 232 -0.65 4.68 5.68
N ARG A 233 -1.40 5.75 5.41
CA ARG A 233 -2.63 6.09 6.12
C ARG A 233 -3.80 6.14 5.17
N LYS A 234 -4.94 5.57 5.58
CA LYS A 234 -6.21 5.71 4.85
C LYS A 234 -6.77 7.09 5.11
N GLU A 235 -6.52 7.98 4.17
CA GLU A 235 -7.14 9.29 4.13
C GLU A 235 -7.19 9.77 2.68
N ARG A 236 -7.96 10.84 2.46
CA ARG A 236 -7.92 11.55 1.18
C ARG A 236 -6.73 12.50 1.20
N GLU A 237 -5.87 12.36 0.19
CA GLU A 237 -4.87 13.36 -0.10
C GLU A 237 -5.55 14.71 -0.40
N ARG A 238 -5.03 15.78 0.19
CA ARG A 238 -5.63 17.12 0.12
C ARG A 238 -4.84 18.01 -0.82
N ILE A 239 -5.55 18.82 -1.59
CA ILE A 239 -4.96 19.91 -2.36
C ILE A 239 -4.83 21.18 -1.52
N ASP A 240 -3.88 22.03 -1.89
CA ASP A 240 -3.78 23.39 -1.39
C ASP A 240 -4.84 24.25 -2.08
N LEU A 241 -5.88 24.62 -1.33
CA LEU A 241 -7.04 25.35 -1.85
C LEU A 241 -6.64 26.74 -2.38
N GLN A 242 -5.72 27.42 -1.71
CA GLN A 242 -5.29 28.76 -2.11
C GLN A 242 -4.45 28.71 -3.39
N ALA A 243 -3.50 27.79 -3.47
CA ALA A 243 -2.70 27.56 -4.67
C ALA A 243 -3.57 27.11 -5.85
N THR A 244 -4.62 26.32 -5.58
CA THR A 244 -5.58 25.89 -6.60
C THR A 244 -6.42 27.07 -7.11
N SER A 245 -6.95 27.93 -6.24
CA SER A 245 -7.60 29.18 -6.66
C SER A 245 -6.67 30.07 -7.48
N GLY A 246 -5.40 30.21 -7.06
CA GLY A 246 -4.38 30.95 -7.79
C GLY A 246 -4.10 30.39 -9.19
N LEU A 247 -4.10 29.06 -9.36
CA LEU A 247 -3.99 28.42 -10.67
C LEU A 247 -5.18 28.79 -11.56
N LEU A 248 -6.41 28.72 -11.05
CA LEU A 248 -7.62 29.02 -11.81
C LEU A 248 -7.62 30.49 -12.31
N ASP A 249 -7.14 31.41 -11.48
CA ASP A 249 -7.01 32.82 -11.87
C ASP A 249 -5.88 33.02 -12.91
N ALA A 250 -4.75 32.32 -12.74
CA ALA A 250 -3.65 32.36 -13.70
C ALA A 250 -4.07 31.81 -15.09
N LEU A 251 -4.87 30.74 -15.12
CA LEU A 251 -5.44 30.19 -16.35
C LEU A 251 -6.31 31.24 -17.07
N ARG A 252 -7.19 31.92 -16.35
CA ARG A 252 -8.03 33.00 -16.91
C ARG A 252 -7.19 34.17 -17.41
N ALA A 253 -6.18 34.59 -16.64
CA ALA A 253 -5.29 35.68 -17.01
C ALA A 253 -4.47 35.39 -18.28
N HIS A 254 -4.13 34.12 -18.52
CA HIS A 254 -3.47 33.67 -19.76
C HIS A 254 -4.45 33.39 -20.91
N GLY A 255 -5.74 33.68 -20.74
CA GLY A 255 -6.73 33.57 -21.81
C GLY A 255 -7.26 32.15 -22.05
N HIS A 256 -7.03 31.21 -21.13
CA HIS A 256 -7.63 29.89 -21.21
C HIS A 256 -9.11 29.96 -20.79
N ALA A 257 -10.01 29.71 -21.74
CA ALA A 257 -11.45 29.63 -21.48
C ALA A 257 -11.82 28.25 -20.91
N PHE A 258 -12.52 28.25 -19.77
CA PHE A 258 -13.01 27.04 -19.12
C PHE A 258 -14.22 27.33 -18.22
N THR A 259 -14.99 26.28 -17.94
CA THR A 259 -16.04 26.28 -16.92
C THR A 259 -15.57 25.47 -15.73
N LEU A 260 -15.51 26.09 -14.54
CA LEU A 260 -15.21 25.38 -13.30
C LEU A 260 -16.46 24.60 -12.85
N ILE A 261 -16.29 23.31 -12.58
CA ILE A 261 -17.37 22.40 -12.15
C ILE A 261 -16.94 21.61 -10.91
N GLY A 262 -17.79 20.68 -10.47
CA GLY A 262 -17.39 19.69 -9.46
C GLY A 262 -17.30 20.23 -8.04
N SER A 263 -16.46 19.59 -7.24
CA SER A 263 -16.40 19.79 -5.78
C SER A 263 -15.82 21.17 -5.42
N PHE A 264 -14.79 21.62 -6.14
CA PHE A 264 -14.15 22.90 -5.93
C PHE A 264 -15.09 24.08 -6.21
N ALA A 265 -15.88 24.02 -7.30
CA ALA A 265 -16.87 25.04 -7.62
C ALA A 265 -17.90 25.22 -6.49
N ARG A 266 -18.39 24.10 -5.94
CA ARG A 266 -19.33 24.12 -4.81
C ARG A 266 -18.69 24.70 -3.55
N TRP A 267 -17.44 24.32 -3.27
CA TRP A 267 -16.70 24.85 -2.12
C TRP A 267 -16.44 26.35 -2.22
N LEU A 268 -16.18 26.91 -3.40
CA LEU A 268 -16.06 28.37 -3.57
C LEU A 268 -17.37 29.11 -3.25
N ALA A 269 -18.52 28.48 -3.50
CA ALA A 269 -19.83 29.05 -3.17
C ALA A 269 -20.19 28.90 -1.68
N ASP A 270 -19.72 27.83 -1.02
CA ASP A 270 -19.88 27.59 0.41
C ASP A 270 -18.58 27.04 1.04
N PRO A 271 -17.66 27.93 1.49
CA PRO A 271 -16.37 27.52 2.03
C PRO A 271 -16.42 26.75 3.35
N GLN A 272 -17.60 26.64 4.01
CA GLN A 272 -17.79 25.88 5.24
C GLN A 272 -18.05 24.38 4.97
N GLY A 273 -18.26 23.99 3.72
CA GLY A 273 -18.49 22.61 3.31
C GLY A 273 -17.24 21.73 3.33
N THR A 274 -17.40 20.48 2.88
CA THR A 274 -16.30 19.51 2.75
C THR A 274 -15.24 20.03 1.76
N PRO A 275 -13.96 20.11 2.16
CA PRO A 275 -12.90 20.53 1.26
C PRO A 275 -12.77 19.61 0.03
N PRO A 276 -12.57 20.19 -1.17
CA PRO A 276 -12.39 19.43 -2.40
C PRO A 276 -11.02 18.72 -2.43
N ALA A 277 -10.92 17.65 -3.23
CA ALA A 277 -9.68 16.89 -3.42
C ALA A 277 -8.95 17.24 -4.74
N ASP A 278 -9.59 18.07 -5.56
CA ASP A 278 -9.23 18.45 -6.92
C ASP A 278 -10.03 19.69 -7.33
N ALA A 279 -9.62 20.32 -8.43
CA ALA A 279 -10.47 21.22 -9.19
C ALA A 279 -10.81 20.59 -10.54
N ASP A 280 -12.08 20.64 -10.92
CA ASP A 280 -12.56 20.13 -12.20
C ASP A 280 -12.86 21.29 -13.14
N ILE A 281 -12.24 21.32 -14.32
CA ILE A 281 -12.57 22.27 -15.37
C ILE A 281 -13.06 21.56 -16.62
N ARG A 282 -14.02 22.19 -17.29
CA ARG A 282 -14.48 21.81 -18.62
C ARG A 282 -13.99 22.81 -19.64
N VAL A 283 -13.34 22.32 -20.68
CA VAL A 283 -12.87 23.11 -21.82
C VAL A 283 -13.57 22.65 -23.10
N GLU A 284 -13.54 23.48 -24.14
CA GLU A 284 -14.03 23.08 -25.46
C GLU A 284 -13.15 21.96 -26.05
N ALA A 285 -13.76 21.06 -26.82
CA ALA A 285 -13.12 19.96 -27.54
C ALA A 285 -12.25 20.42 -28.73
N ASP A 286 -11.50 21.51 -28.58
CA ASP A 286 -10.63 22.07 -29.60
C ASP A 286 -9.18 21.64 -29.37
N ALA A 287 -8.62 20.91 -30.34
CA ALA A 287 -7.29 20.33 -30.22
C ALA A 287 -6.19 21.39 -30.01
N GLN A 288 -6.29 22.55 -30.65
CA GLN A 288 -5.27 23.60 -30.56
C GLN A 288 -5.31 24.29 -29.19
N ARG A 289 -6.49 24.61 -28.68
CA ARG A 289 -6.70 25.19 -27.35
C ARG A 289 -6.27 24.24 -26.24
N LEU A 290 -6.62 22.96 -26.38
CA LEU A 290 -6.25 21.93 -25.41
C LEU A 290 -4.73 21.72 -25.38
N ASP A 291 -4.10 21.61 -26.55
CA ASP A 291 -2.65 21.53 -26.68
C ASP A 291 -1.94 22.75 -26.08
N ALA A 292 -2.45 23.97 -26.33
CA ALA A 292 -1.92 25.19 -25.72
C ALA A 292 -2.04 25.19 -24.19
N LEU A 293 -3.20 24.80 -23.65
CA LEU A 293 -3.43 24.67 -22.20
C LEU A 293 -2.47 23.67 -21.55
N LEU A 294 -2.37 22.45 -22.11
CA LEU A 294 -1.51 21.41 -21.54
C LEU A 294 -0.03 21.79 -21.60
N ARG A 295 0.40 22.48 -22.67
CA ARG A 295 1.78 23.00 -22.76
C ARG A 295 2.05 24.10 -21.74
N TRP A 296 1.10 25.01 -21.54
CA TRP A 296 1.24 26.06 -20.54
C TRP A 296 1.34 25.46 -19.14
N LEU A 297 0.45 24.54 -18.77
CA LEU A 297 0.51 23.81 -17.50
C LEU A 297 1.85 23.08 -17.33
N ARG A 298 2.37 22.43 -18.37
CA ARG A 298 3.71 21.81 -18.34
C ARG A 298 4.81 22.84 -18.10
N GLY A 299 4.72 24.02 -18.69
CA GLY A 299 5.62 25.15 -18.44
C GLY A 299 5.61 25.63 -16.99
N GLU A 300 4.44 25.58 -16.35
CA GLU A 300 4.24 25.89 -14.92
C GLU A 300 4.68 24.76 -13.97
N GLY A 301 5.24 23.67 -14.53
CA GLY A 301 5.78 22.54 -13.78
C GLY A 301 4.77 21.45 -13.43
N PHE A 302 3.60 21.42 -14.08
CA PHE A 302 2.64 20.33 -13.88
C PHE A 302 3.06 19.07 -14.65
N SER A 303 2.95 17.92 -13.98
CA SER A 303 2.87 16.62 -14.66
C SER A 303 1.48 16.50 -15.29
N ILE A 304 1.41 15.95 -16.50
CA ILE A 304 0.14 15.78 -17.22
C ILE A 304 -0.02 14.30 -17.54
N THR A 305 -1.13 13.72 -17.09
CA THR A 305 -1.49 12.32 -17.34
C THR A 305 -2.88 12.20 -17.94
N SER A 306 -3.16 11.05 -18.56
CA SER A 306 -4.50 10.65 -18.98
C SER A 306 -4.64 9.16 -18.69
N TRP A 307 -5.60 8.79 -17.83
CA TRP A 307 -5.73 7.42 -17.32
C TRP A 307 -4.46 6.90 -16.64
N GLY A 308 -3.70 7.79 -16.00
CA GLY A 308 -2.42 7.48 -15.35
C GLY A 308 -1.20 7.48 -16.28
N ASP A 309 -1.40 7.43 -17.61
CA ASP A 309 -0.30 7.48 -18.56
C ASP A 309 0.21 8.91 -18.74
N PRO A 310 1.54 9.16 -18.74
CA PRO A 310 2.09 10.46 -19.11
C PRO A 310 1.66 10.89 -20.52
N VAL A 311 1.27 12.16 -20.65
CA VAL A 311 0.85 12.73 -21.94
C VAL A 311 2.05 13.30 -22.68
N ALA A 312 2.26 12.88 -23.93
CA ALA A 312 3.27 13.51 -24.79
C ALA A 312 2.73 14.85 -25.30
N LEU A 313 3.59 15.87 -25.32
CA LEU A 313 3.29 17.18 -25.91
C LEU A 313 4.32 17.49 -27.01
N PRO A 314 3.96 17.99 -28.20
CA PRO A 314 2.62 18.38 -28.70
C PRO A 314 1.52 17.33 -28.55
N LEU A 315 0.31 17.76 -28.22
CA LEU A 315 -0.82 16.87 -28.10
C LEU A 315 -1.23 16.35 -29.48
N HIS A 316 -1.06 15.05 -29.69
CA HIS A 316 -1.63 14.35 -30.84
C HIS A 316 -3.08 13.92 -30.52
N PHE A 317 -4.02 14.86 -30.63
CA PHE A 317 -5.40 14.72 -30.14
C PHE A 317 -6.12 13.42 -30.56
N ASN A 318 -5.90 12.94 -31.80
CA ASN A 318 -6.48 11.69 -32.27
C ASN A 318 -6.07 10.46 -31.45
N GLY A 319 -4.89 10.48 -30.82
CA GLY A 319 -4.42 9.41 -29.93
C GLY A 319 -5.14 9.37 -28.57
N TYR A 320 -5.93 10.40 -28.25
CA TYR A 320 -6.68 10.52 -27.00
C TYR A 320 -8.20 10.50 -27.21
N ARG A 321 -8.69 10.18 -28.43
CA ARG A 321 -10.13 9.98 -28.67
C ARG A 321 -10.67 8.84 -27.81
N GLY A 322 -11.78 9.07 -27.11
CA GLY A 322 -12.35 8.10 -26.17
C GLY A 322 -11.69 8.09 -24.79
N ARG A 323 -10.63 8.88 -24.57
CA ARG A 323 -10.22 9.33 -23.23
C ARG A 323 -10.94 10.66 -23.00
N HIS A 324 -11.61 10.84 -21.86
CA HIS A 324 -12.50 12.00 -21.66
C HIS A 324 -11.88 13.14 -20.83
N TYR A 325 -10.70 12.91 -20.25
CA TYR A 325 -10.04 13.89 -19.42
C TYR A 325 -8.50 13.78 -19.42
N PHE A 326 -7.87 14.88 -19.04
CA PHE A 326 -6.48 14.97 -18.62
C PHE A 326 -6.41 15.35 -17.14
N ARG A 327 -5.42 14.83 -16.42
CA ARG A 327 -5.11 15.24 -15.06
C ARG A 327 -3.79 15.99 -15.05
N ALA A 328 -3.79 17.18 -14.47
CA ALA A 328 -2.61 17.98 -14.21
C ALA A 328 -2.33 18.03 -12.71
N GLU A 329 -1.12 17.63 -12.31
CA GLU A 329 -0.70 17.64 -10.91
C GLU A 329 0.63 18.36 -10.73
N ARG A 330 0.75 19.10 -9.63
CA ARG A 330 2.01 19.73 -9.24
C ARG A 330 2.09 19.80 -7.73
N ILE A 331 3.24 19.40 -7.19
CA ILE A 331 3.60 19.62 -5.79
C ILE A 331 4.71 20.67 -5.79
N ASP A 332 4.50 21.79 -5.11
CA ASP A 332 5.54 22.82 -5.00
C ASP A 332 6.62 22.45 -3.98
N SER A 333 7.69 23.24 -3.89
CA SER A 333 8.81 23.01 -2.96
C SER A 333 8.43 23.07 -1.47
N ARG A 334 7.22 23.54 -1.14
CA ARG A 334 6.67 23.57 0.22
C ARG A 334 5.69 22.41 0.47
N GLY A 335 5.52 21.52 -0.50
CA GLY A 335 4.60 20.39 -0.43
C GLY A 335 3.15 20.73 -0.79
N ALA A 336 2.87 21.92 -1.33
CA ALA A 336 1.52 22.29 -1.73
C ALA A 336 1.13 21.56 -3.02
N LEU A 337 0.19 20.61 -2.90
CA LEU A 337 -0.37 19.87 -4.03
C LEU A 337 -1.47 20.69 -4.70
N VAL A 338 -1.39 20.85 -6.02
CA VAL A 338 -2.49 21.30 -6.87
C VAL A 338 -2.83 20.17 -7.84
N ARG A 339 -4.11 19.80 -7.90
CA ARG A 339 -4.66 18.79 -8.80
C ARG A 339 -5.82 19.39 -9.59
N LEU A 340 -5.69 19.36 -10.91
CA LEU A 340 -6.66 19.90 -11.85
C LEU A 340 -7.05 18.81 -12.85
N ASP A 341 -8.33 18.44 -12.86
CA ASP A 341 -8.91 17.54 -13.86
C ASP A 341 -9.56 18.36 -14.98
N ILE A 342 -9.21 18.03 -16.23
CA ILE A 342 -9.52 18.79 -17.43
C ILE A 342 -10.37 17.91 -18.34
N GLY A 343 -11.69 18.08 -18.28
CA GLY A 343 -12.63 17.43 -19.18
C GLY A 343 -12.82 18.23 -20.47
N TYR A 344 -12.91 17.56 -21.61
CA TYR A 344 -13.03 18.21 -22.93
C TYR A 344 -14.11 17.60 -23.84
N GLU A 345 -14.93 16.68 -23.36
CA GLU A 345 -16.11 16.17 -24.08
C GLU A 345 -17.41 16.57 -23.35
N GLU A 346 -18.54 16.57 -24.06
CA GLU A 346 -19.86 17.06 -23.61
C GLU A 346 -20.41 16.37 -22.35
#